data_AF-A0A317SRT1-F1
#
_entry.id   AF-A0A317SRT1-F1
#
_cell.length_a   1.000
_cell.length_b   1.000
_cell.length_c   1.000
_cell.angle_alpha   90.00
_cell.angle_beta   90.00
_cell.angle_gamma   90.00
#
_symmetry.space_group_name_H-M   'P 1'
#
loop_
_entity.id
_entity.type
_entity.pdbx_description
1 polymer ?
#
loop_
_entity_poly.entity_id
_entity_poly.type
_entity_poly.pdbx_seq_one_letter_code
_entity_poly.pdbx_strand_id
1 'polypeptide(L)'
;MFINYHHVLVIHSISYHDRDRVLPVLRTRFEPICTVLCDCPGLVFPNFATTKAELVYNGVLPIDHLCEFSGPTTLVAQRIPQKFLESLYGIKIHTCPFEEGGAGVPTGGDLLMAYARARGFCNTGAGNPDDSRAARYVLKDYANGKLLFCHPPAQTLPSTHSI
;
A
#
# COMPACT_ATOMS: atom_id res chain seq x y z
N MET A 1 37.50 -39.81 -15.69
CA MET A 1 38.01 -38.73 -16.54
C MET A 1 37.53 -37.42 -15.93
N PHE A 2 38.40 -36.80 -15.14
CA PHE A 2 38.13 -35.58 -14.40
C PHE A 2 38.29 -34.38 -15.34
N ILE A 3 37.22 -33.61 -15.55
CA ILE A 3 37.31 -32.26 -16.08
C ILE A 3 36.71 -31.34 -15.03
N ASN A 4 37.60 -30.60 -14.36
CA ASN A 4 37.28 -29.64 -13.32
C ASN A 4 36.51 -28.46 -13.94
N TYR A 5 35.25 -28.27 -13.56
CA TYR A 5 34.54 -27.00 -13.74
C TYR A 5 34.44 -26.30 -12.38
N HIS A 6 35.57 -25.73 -11.97
CA HIS A 6 35.55 -24.57 -11.09
C HIS A 6 35.03 -23.39 -11.93
N HIS A 7 33.84 -22.88 -11.61
CA HIS A 7 33.46 -21.46 -11.61
C HIS A 7 31.92 -21.36 -11.50
N VAL A 8 31.43 -21.53 -10.27
CA VAL A 8 30.14 -20.97 -9.87
C VAL A 8 30.30 -19.46 -9.83
N LEU A 9 29.60 -18.72 -10.69
CA LEU A 9 29.37 -17.29 -10.48
C LEU A 9 27.93 -17.13 -9.98
N VAL A 10 27.76 -17.12 -8.66
CA VAL A 10 26.49 -16.72 -8.04
C VAL A 10 26.35 -15.21 -8.23
N ILE A 11 25.50 -14.76 -9.16
CA ILE A 11 25.21 -13.33 -9.33
C ILE A 11 24.18 -12.89 -8.29
N HIS A 12 24.63 -12.67 -7.05
CA HIS A 12 23.92 -11.84 -6.09
C HIS A 12 24.12 -10.37 -6.47
N SER A 13 23.17 -9.77 -7.18
CA SER A 13 22.85 -8.35 -6.97
C SER A 13 21.63 -7.90 -7.79
N ILE A 14 20.43 -8.15 -7.28
CA ILE A 14 19.39 -7.12 -7.27
C ILE A 14 19.22 -6.82 -5.79
N SER A 15 19.76 -5.69 -5.34
CA SER A 15 19.57 -5.28 -3.95
C SER A 15 18.26 -4.51 -3.90
N TYR A 16 17.18 -5.21 -3.55
CA TYR A 16 15.91 -4.56 -3.24
C TYR A 16 16.00 -4.04 -1.82
N HIS A 17 15.89 -2.72 -1.66
CA HIS A 17 15.79 -2.09 -0.35
C HIS A 17 14.43 -1.42 -0.27
N ASP A 18 13.60 -1.90 0.66
CA ASP A 18 12.35 -1.23 1.01
C ASP A 18 12.69 0.14 1.60
N ARG A 19 12.26 1.18 0.87
CA ARG A 19 12.26 2.61 1.18
C ARG A 19 13.43 3.14 2.01
N ASP A 20 14.44 3.65 1.31
CA ASP A 20 14.92 5.04 1.46
C ASP A 20 16.35 5.27 0.91
N ARG A 21 17.08 4.25 0.43
CA ARG A 21 18.38 4.44 -0.25
C ARG A 21 18.66 3.35 -1.29
N VAL A 22 18.45 3.64 -2.57
CA VAL A 22 19.08 2.91 -3.67
C VAL A 22 19.77 3.91 -4.59
N LEU A 23 21.08 3.77 -4.77
CA LEU A 23 21.84 4.53 -5.77
C LEU A 23 21.36 4.11 -7.17
N PRO A 24 21.19 5.05 -8.13
CA PRO A 24 20.85 4.70 -9.50
C PRO A 24 22.04 4.00 -10.15
N VAL A 25 22.01 2.67 -10.25
CA VAL A 25 23.05 1.89 -10.91
C VAL A 25 22.41 1.08 -12.03
N LEU A 26 22.66 1.48 -13.28
CA LEU A 26 22.38 0.66 -14.45
C LEU A 26 23.24 -0.61 -14.33
N ARG A 27 22.61 -1.77 -14.14
CA ARG A 27 23.29 -3.07 -14.17
C ARG A 27 22.91 -3.82 -15.43
N THR A 28 23.92 -4.24 -16.17
CA THR A 28 23.80 -5.19 -17.28
C THR A 28 24.20 -6.59 -16.78
N ARG A 29 23.33 -7.59 -16.92
CA ARG A 29 23.69 -9.00 -16.70
C ARG A 29 23.90 -9.69 -18.06
N PHE A 30 25.00 -10.42 -18.18
CA PHE A 30 25.35 -11.18 -19.39
C PHE A 30 25.02 -12.65 -19.16
N GLU A 31 23.95 -13.17 -19.76
CA GLU A 31 23.65 -14.60 -19.83
C GLU A 31 24.30 -15.20 -21.11
N PRO A 32 24.74 -16.47 -21.11
CA PRO A 32 25.33 -17.08 -22.29
C PRO A 32 24.21 -17.25 -23.33
N ILE A 33 24.39 -16.63 -24.51
CA ILE A 33 23.40 -16.38 -25.58
C ILE A 33 22.64 -15.04 -25.40
N CYS A 34 23.41 -13.94 -25.42
CA CYS A 34 23.10 -12.56 -25.86
C CYS A 34 21.76 -11.88 -25.48
N THR A 35 21.12 -12.22 -24.36
CA THR A 35 20.06 -11.38 -23.78
C THR A 35 20.64 -10.53 -22.66
N VAL A 36 20.56 -9.20 -22.79
CA VAL A 36 21.03 -8.25 -21.76
C VAL A 36 19.81 -7.69 -21.04
N LEU A 37 19.74 -7.93 -19.73
CA LEU A 37 18.78 -7.26 -18.85
C LEU A 37 19.37 -5.91 -18.42
N CYS A 38 18.64 -4.83 -18.68
CA CYS A 38 18.97 -3.48 -18.25
C CYS A 38 17.88 -2.96 -17.30
N ASP A 39 18.24 -2.68 -16.05
CA ASP A 39 17.34 -2.04 -15.08
C ASP A 39 17.47 -0.51 -15.13
N CYS A 40 16.36 0.21 -15.21
CA CYS A 40 16.31 1.68 -15.12
C CYS A 40 15.79 2.13 -13.75
N PRO A 41 16.17 3.32 -13.24
CA PRO A 41 15.58 3.86 -12.03
C PRO A 41 14.07 4.11 -12.23
N GLY A 42 13.29 3.93 -11.15
CA GLY A 42 11.85 4.14 -11.17
C GLY A 42 11.50 5.59 -11.52
N LEU A 43 10.72 5.77 -12.58
CA LEU A 43 10.17 7.06 -13.02
C LEU A 43 8.64 7.00 -12.88
N VAL A 44 8.05 8.03 -12.26
CA VAL A 44 6.59 8.17 -12.16
C VAL A 44 6.17 9.37 -13.01
N PHE A 45 5.35 9.14 -14.02
CA PHE A 45 4.73 10.22 -14.80
C PHE A 45 3.55 10.82 -14.02
N PRO A 46 3.36 12.15 -14.07
CA PRO A 46 2.20 12.78 -13.44
C PRO A 46 0.92 12.31 -14.14
N ASN A 47 0.02 11.68 -13.39
CA ASN A 47 -1.33 11.34 -13.84
C ASN A 47 -2.32 12.34 -13.23
N PHE A 48 -3.00 13.10 -14.08
CA PHE A 48 -3.98 14.11 -13.65
C PHE A 48 -5.29 13.52 -13.09
N ALA A 49 -5.53 12.22 -13.29
CA ALA A 49 -6.80 11.58 -12.92
C ALA A 49 -6.76 10.85 -11.56
N THR A 50 -5.61 10.74 -10.90
CA THR A 50 -5.47 9.95 -9.66
C THR A 50 -5.58 10.81 -8.41
N THR A 51 -6.32 10.32 -7.42
CA THR A 51 -6.39 10.98 -6.12
C THR A 51 -5.07 10.80 -5.35
N LYS A 52 -4.76 11.74 -4.45
CA LYS A 52 -3.58 11.62 -3.55
C LYS A 52 -3.58 10.30 -2.78
N ALA A 53 -4.75 9.79 -2.43
CA ALA A 53 -4.90 8.53 -1.73
C ALA A 53 -4.48 7.31 -2.57
N GLU A 54 -4.80 7.31 -3.87
CA GLU A 54 -4.31 6.26 -4.79
C GLU A 54 -2.80 6.29 -4.98
N LEU A 55 -2.19 7.48 -4.99
CA LEU A 55 -0.74 7.60 -5.06
C LEU A 55 -0.04 7.01 -3.82
N VAL A 56 -0.66 7.08 -2.64
CA VAL A 56 -0.13 6.43 -1.43
C VAL A 56 -0.20 4.92 -1.55
N TYR A 57 -1.33 4.36 -2.04
CA TYR A 57 -1.49 2.92 -2.20
C TYR A 57 -0.61 2.29 -3.26
N ASN A 58 -0.39 3.02 -4.35
CA ASN A 58 0.49 2.58 -5.43
C ASN A 58 1.98 2.73 -5.06
N GLY A 59 2.30 3.13 -3.83
CA GLY A 59 3.67 3.28 -3.34
C GLY A 59 4.41 4.47 -3.92
N VAL A 60 3.72 5.40 -4.59
CA VAL A 60 4.31 6.61 -5.18
C VAL A 60 4.65 7.63 -4.10
N LEU A 61 3.74 7.83 -3.14
CA LEU A 61 3.95 8.76 -2.02
C LEU A 61 4.49 8.03 -0.78
N PRO A 62 5.47 8.63 -0.06
CA PRO A 62 6.02 8.04 1.15
C PRO A 62 4.96 8.04 2.28
N ILE A 63 4.77 6.88 2.91
CA ILE A 63 3.78 6.71 3.99
C ILE A 63 4.30 7.33 5.31
N ASP A 64 5.61 7.29 5.54
CA ASP A 64 6.21 7.74 6.80
C ASP A 64 6.05 9.24 7.06
N HIS A 65 6.04 10.05 6.01
CA HIS A 65 5.91 11.52 6.09
C HIS A 65 4.52 12.04 5.73
N LEU A 66 3.52 11.17 5.72
CA LEU A 66 2.18 11.54 5.29
C LEU A 66 1.49 12.44 6.33
N CYS A 67 1.28 13.73 5.99
CA CYS A 67 0.52 14.66 6.84
C CYS A 67 -0.98 14.38 6.81
N GLU A 68 -1.52 14.03 5.64
CA GLU A 68 -2.95 13.84 5.41
C GLU A 68 -3.25 12.36 5.19
N PHE A 69 -3.66 11.68 6.25
CA PHE A 69 -3.93 10.25 6.26
C PHE A 69 -5.43 9.90 6.18
N SER A 70 -6.32 10.89 6.30
CA SER A 70 -7.77 10.67 6.30
C SER A 70 -8.29 10.07 4.99
N GLY A 71 -7.94 10.64 3.83
CA GLY A 71 -8.33 10.13 2.52
C GLY A 71 -7.86 8.69 2.26
N PRO A 72 -6.54 8.40 2.37
CA PRO A 72 -6.00 7.04 2.25
C PRO A 72 -6.50 6.08 3.32
N THR A 73 -6.97 6.51 4.48
CA THR A 73 -7.53 5.54 5.43
C THR A 73 -8.99 5.24 5.10
N THR A 74 -9.74 6.26 4.70
CA THR A 74 -11.16 6.13 4.31
C THR A 74 -11.32 5.19 3.12
N LEU A 75 -10.45 5.29 2.12
CA LEU A 75 -10.47 4.36 0.99
C LEU A 75 -10.13 2.91 1.40
N VAL A 76 -9.31 2.67 2.44
CA VAL A 76 -9.06 1.31 2.97
C VAL A 76 -10.34 0.78 3.62
N ALA A 77 -10.98 1.60 4.46
CA ALA A 77 -12.22 1.23 5.15
C ALA A 77 -13.37 0.94 4.17
N GLN A 78 -13.40 1.61 3.02
CA GLN A 78 -14.38 1.33 1.95
C GLN A 78 -14.05 0.08 1.13
N ARG A 79 -12.76 -0.20 0.88
CA ARG A 79 -12.33 -1.33 0.05
C ARG A 79 -12.33 -2.66 0.77
N ILE A 80 -12.01 -2.67 2.07
CA ILE A 80 -11.85 -3.88 2.86
C ILE A 80 -13.07 -4.08 3.76
N PRO A 81 -13.73 -5.25 3.73
CA PRO A 81 -14.89 -5.52 4.58
C PRO A 81 -14.59 -5.37 6.07
N GLN A 82 -15.49 -4.73 6.82
CA GLN A 82 -15.35 -4.52 8.27
C GLN A 82 -15.00 -5.80 9.04
N LYS A 83 -15.75 -6.88 8.79
CA LYS A 83 -15.54 -8.18 9.47
C LYS A 83 -14.12 -8.71 9.29
N PHE A 84 -13.51 -8.47 8.12
CA PHE A 84 -12.14 -8.87 7.86
C PHE A 84 -11.15 -8.04 8.66
N LEU A 85 -11.33 -6.72 8.71
CA LEU A 85 -10.51 -5.82 9.53
C LEU A 85 -10.58 -6.15 11.02
N GLU A 86 -11.79 -6.41 11.53
CA GLU A 86 -12.00 -6.81 12.93
C GLU A 86 -11.27 -8.12 13.26
N SER A 87 -11.38 -9.12 12.38
CA SER A 87 -10.74 -10.43 12.56
C SER A 87 -9.21 -10.36 12.43
N LEU A 88 -8.70 -9.61 11.46
CA LEU A 88 -7.27 -9.48 11.19
C LEU A 88 -6.55 -8.72 12.30
N TYR A 89 -7.13 -7.62 12.76
CA TYR A 89 -6.51 -6.76 13.76
C TYR A 89 -6.88 -7.10 15.20
N GLY A 90 -7.90 -7.94 15.41
CA GLY A 90 -8.43 -8.27 16.73
C GLY A 90 -9.08 -7.06 17.40
N ILE A 91 -9.79 -6.25 16.62
CA ILE A 91 -10.43 -5.00 17.08
C ILE A 91 -11.93 -5.03 16.83
N LYS A 92 -12.67 -4.20 17.57
CA LYS A 92 -14.09 -3.94 17.29
C LYS A 92 -14.23 -2.53 16.72
N ILE A 93 -14.75 -2.43 15.50
CA ILE A 93 -14.97 -1.14 14.85
C ILE A 93 -16.42 -0.74 15.12
N HIS A 94 -16.60 0.37 15.84
CA HIS A 94 -17.92 0.92 16.10
C HIS A 94 -18.26 1.91 14.98
N THR A 95 -19.36 1.67 14.30
CA THR A 95 -19.86 2.51 13.20
C THR A 95 -21.19 3.10 13.60
N CYS A 96 -21.44 4.37 13.28
CA CYS A 96 -22.75 4.96 13.53
C CYS A 96 -23.81 4.29 12.62
N PRO A 97 -24.87 3.70 13.20
CA PRO A 97 -25.94 3.08 12.43
C PRO A 97 -26.80 4.15 11.72
N PHE A 98 -27.55 3.73 10.72
CA PHE A 98 -28.41 4.64 9.93
C PHE A 98 -29.48 5.35 10.78
N GLU A 99 -29.97 4.67 11.82
CA GLU A 99 -30.96 5.21 12.76
C GLU A 99 -30.46 6.43 13.54
N GLU A 100 -29.14 6.51 13.77
CA GLU A 100 -28.47 7.61 14.47
C GLU A 100 -27.91 8.66 13.49
N GLY A 101 -28.28 8.57 12.20
CA GLY A 101 -27.82 9.47 11.14
C GLY A 101 -26.45 9.09 10.54
N GLY A 102 -25.97 7.87 10.80
CA GLY A 102 -24.72 7.35 10.22
C GLY A 102 -24.89 6.66 8.86
N ALA A 103 -23.78 6.36 8.20
CA ALA A 103 -23.79 5.61 6.94
C ALA A 103 -23.88 4.08 7.12
N GLY A 104 -23.72 3.56 8.35
CA GLY A 104 -23.65 2.12 8.60
C GLY A 104 -22.42 1.41 8.01
N VAL A 105 -21.46 2.18 7.47
CA VAL A 105 -20.21 1.71 6.87
C VAL A 105 -19.06 2.26 7.70
N PRO A 106 -17.98 1.48 7.96
CA PRO A 106 -16.84 1.98 8.71
C PRO A 106 -16.17 3.13 7.98
N THR A 107 -15.93 4.22 8.71
CA THR A 107 -15.10 5.32 8.21
C THR A 107 -13.62 5.05 8.50
N GLY A 108 -12.73 5.78 7.82
CA GLY A 108 -11.29 5.73 8.14
C GLY A 108 -11.02 6.11 9.60
N GLY A 109 -11.74 7.10 10.13
CA GLY A 109 -11.60 7.53 11.52
C GLY A 109 -11.96 6.43 12.53
N ASP A 110 -13.09 5.74 12.31
CA ASP A 110 -13.52 4.64 13.20
C ASP A 110 -12.50 3.50 13.24
N LEU A 111 -11.93 3.16 12.07
CA LEU A 111 -10.87 2.16 11.96
C LEU A 111 -9.61 2.57 12.74
N LEU A 112 -9.14 3.81 12.54
CA LEU A 112 -7.92 4.30 13.20
C LEU A 112 -8.08 4.42 14.70
N MET A 113 -9.22 4.95 15.15
CA MET A 113 -9.52 5.09 16.55
C MET A 113 -9.58 3.71 17.24
N ALA A 114 -10.26 2.73 16.64
CA ALA A 114 -10.32 1.36 17.15
C ALA A 114 -8.94 0.71 17.18
N TYR A 115 -8.14 0.89 16.13
CA TYR A 115 -6.79 0.34 16.02
C TYR A 115 -5.82 0.99 17.02
N ALA A 116 -5.83 2.32 17.13
CA ALA A 116 -5.00 3.09 18.05
C ALA A 116 -5.29 2.69 19.51
N ARG A 117 -6.57 2.57 19.88
CA ARG A 117 -6.99 2.11 21.22
C ARG A 117 -6.49 0.70 21.51
N ALA A 118 -6.68 -0.24 20.59
CA ALA A 118 -6.26 -1.63 20.76
C ALA A 118 -4.73 -1.78 20.88
N ARG A 119 -3.95 -0.88 20.27
CA ARG A 119 -2.49 -0.88 20.33
C ARG A 119 -1.89 0.06 21.38
N GLY A 120 -2.73 0.78 22.13
CA GLY A 120 -2.28 1.75 23.14
C GLY A 120 -1.55 2.96 22.55
N PHE A 121 -1.88 3.35 21.30
CA PHE A 121 -1.35 4.56 20.69
C PHE A 121 -2.16 5.76 21.19
N CYS A 122 -1.52 6.60 22.01
CA CYS A 122 -2.14 7.80 22.55
C CYS A 122 -1.22 9.01 22.34
N ASN A 123 -1.82 10.16 22.08
CA ASN A 123 -1.14 11.44 22.01
C ASN A 123 -0.61 11.84 23.39
N THR A 124 0.60 12.40 23.42
CA THR A 124 1.22 12.90 24.65
C THR A 124 0.37 14.04 25.23
N GLY A 125 -0.15 13.85 26.44
CA GLY A 125 -0.83 14.88 27.23
C GLY A 125 -2.33 14.69 27.40
N ALA A 126 -3.06 14.28 26.36
CA ALA A 126 -4.53 14.21 26.42
C ALA A 126 -5.10 12.78 26.52
N GLY A 127 -4.26 11.74 26.36
CA GLY A 127 -4.72 10.35 26.33
C GLY A 127 -5.61 10.00 25.12
N ASN A 128 -5.87 10.96 24.24
CA ASN A 128 -6.60 10.74 23.00
C ASN A 128 -5.83 9.79 22.08
N PRO A 129 -6.51 8.90 21.34
CA PRO A 129 -5.87 8.00 20.41
C PRO A 129 -5.02 8.74 19.36
N ASP A 130 -3.84 8.19 19.03
CA ASP A 130 -2.96 8.74 17.98
C ASP A 130 -3.28 8.09 16.63
N ASP A 131 -4.23 8.71 15.92
CA ASP A 131 -4.69 8.26 14.61
C ASP A 131 -3.60 8.35 13.53
N SER A 132 -2.71 9.34 13.62
CA SER A 132 -1.63 9.53 12.64
C SER A 132 -0.64 8.37 12.68
N ARG A 133 -0.24 7.97 13.89
CA ARG A 133 0.62 6.79 14.09
C ARG A 133 -0.11 5.52 13.66
N ALA A 134 -1.37 5.32 14.05
CA ALA A 134 -2.16 4.18 13.62
C ALA A 134 -2.24 4.06 12.10
N ALA A 135 -2.47 5.17 11.40
CA ALA A 135 -2.63 5.19 9.94
C ALA A 135 -1.36 4.72 9.22
N ARG A 136 -0.18 5.11 9.69
CA ARG A 136 1.08 4.63 9.11
C ARG A 136 1.21 3.11 9.16
N TYR A 137 0.78 2.46 10.24
CA TYR A 137 0.80 0.99 10.33
C TYR A 137 -0.21 0.35 9.39
N VAL A 138 -1.46 0.85 9.38
CA VAL A 138 -2.53 0.30 8.54
C VAL A 138 -2.20 0.48 7.04
N LEU A 139 -1.68 1.64 6.64
CA LEU A 139 -1.31 1.91 5.26
C LEU A 139 -0.08 1.10 4.80
N LYS A 140 0.88 0.85 5.69
CA LYS A 140 1.99 -0.07 5.40
C LYS A 140 1.50 -1.51 5.23
N ASP A 141 0.58 -1.96 6.06
CA ASP A 141 -0.05 -3.29 5.92
C ASP A 141 -0.80 -3.43 4.59
N TYR A 142 -1.43 -2.35 4.11
CA TYR A 142 -2.05 -2.31 2.79
C TYR A 142 -1.02 -2.41 1.66
N ALA A 143 0.04 -1.60 1.70
CA ALA A 143 1.11 -1.61 0.69
C ALA A 143 1.87 -2.95 0.65
N ASN A 144 2.05 -3.61 1.81
CA ASN A 144 2.71 -4.91 1.92
C ASN A 144 1.81 -6.10 1.53
N GLY A 145 0.55 -5.86 1.16
CA GLY A 145 -0.38 -6.89 0.71
C GLY A 145 -1.08 -7.67 1.83
N LYS A 146 -0.94 -7.26 3.11
CA LYS A 146 -1.72 -7.85 4.21
C LYS A 146 -3.19 -7.47 4.12
N LEU A 147 -3.49 -6.27 3.64
CA LEU A 147 -4.82 -5.84 3.23
C LEU A 147 -4.90 -5.81 1.70
N LEU A 148 -5.27 -6.93 1.10
CA LEU A 148 -5.32 -7.06 -0.36
C LEU A 148 -6.63 -6.54 -0.94
N PHE A 149 -6.52 -5.72 -1.98
CA PHE A 149 -7.65 -5.28 -2.81
C PHE A 149 -7.25 -5.35 -4.28
N CYS A 150 -8.14 -5.90 -5.12
CA CYS A 150 -7.96 -5.97 -6.56
C CYS A 150 -8.97 -5.05 -7.24
N HIS A 151 -8.49 -4.21 -8.17
CA HIS A 151 -9.38 -3.40 -8.99
C HIS A 151 -10.15 -4.32 -9.97
N PRO A 152 -11.46 -4.09 -10.15
CA PRO A 152 -12.19 -4.75 -11.22
C PRO A 152 -11.62 -4.32 -12.58
N PRO A 153 -11.80 -5.14 -13.63
CA PRO A 153 -11.40 -4.74 -14.98
C PRO A 153 -12.11 -3.44 -15.38
N ALA A 154 -11.39 -2.57 -16.08
CA ALA A 154 -11.97 -1.32 -16.58
C ALA A 154 -13.15 -1.64 -17.51
N GLN A 155 -14.32 -1.12 -17.17
CA GLN A 155 -15.47 -1.24 -18.06
C GLN A 155 -15.28 -0.26 -19.22
N THR A 156 -15.04 -0.78 -20.42
CA THR A 156 -15.20 0.04 -21.62
C THR A 156 -16.69 0.35 -21.77
N LEU A 157 -17.04 1.63 -21.80
CA LEU A 157 -18.40 2.05 -22.16
C LEU A 157 -18.79 1.34 -23.47
N PRO A 158 -19.98 0.75 -23.58
CA PRO A 158 -20.44 0.22 -24.86
C PRO A 158 -20.40 1.37 -25.86
N SER A 159 -19.72 1.17 -26.99
CA SER A 159 -19.70 2.13 -28.09
C SER A 159 -21.15 2.31 -28.57
N THR A 160 -21.78 3.42 -28.16
CA THR A 160 -23.03 3.88 -28.75
C THR A 160 -22.74 4.16 -30.23
N HIS A 161 -22.97 3.17 -31.08
CA HIS A 161 -23.15 3.41 -32.50
C HIS A 161 -24.48 4.15 -32.62
N SER A 162 -24.40 5.47 -32.63
CA SER A 162 -25.49 6.33 -33.06
C SER A 162 -25.85 5.93 -34.50
N ILE A 163 -27.04 5.36 -34.69
CA ILE A 163 -27.70 5.17 -35.98
C ILE A 163 -28.25 6.51 -36.43
#